data_AF-A0A2H9N982-F1
#
_entry.id   AF-A0A2H9N982-F1
#
_cell.length_a   1.000
_cell.length_b   1.000
_cell.length_c   1.000
_cell.angle_alpha   90.00
_cell.angle_beta   90.00
_cell.angle_gamma   90.00
#
_symmetry.space_group_name_H-M   'P 1'
#
loop_
_entity.id
_entity.type
_entity.pdbx_description
1 polymer ?
#
loop_
_entity_poly.entity_id
_entity_poly.type
_entity_poly.pdbx_seq_one_letter_code
_entity_poly.pdbx_strand_id
1 'polypeptide(L)' 'MTQTTVVTTRIKKEIKEALEKAGVNIPSIIRQHLEELAWKLQLKEETEKIRKLLERVKPSEPGFAAKSVREDRESH' A
#
# COMPACT_ATOMS: atom_id res chain seq x y z
N MET A 1 0.56 -21.84 5.90
CA MET A 1 -0.38 -21.49 7.00
C MET A 1 -0.26 -19.99 7.23
N THR A 2 -1.34 -19.24 7.09
CA THR A 2 -1.36 -17.81 7.46
C THR A 2 -1.23 -17.72 8.98
N GLN A 3 -0.10 -17.23 9.50
CA GLN A 3 0.05 -17.01 10.94
C GLN A 3 -0.80 -15.80 11.36
N THR A 4 -1.63 -15.99 12.38
CA THR A 4 -2.44 -14.92 12.97
C THR A 4 -1.96 -14.61 14.38
N THR A 5 -1.90 -13.32 14.73
CA THR A 5 -1.51 -12.83 16.06
C THR A 5 -2.67 -12.06 16.68
N VAL A 6 -2.82 -12.16 18.00
CA VAL A 6 -3.85 -11.44 18.75
C VAL A 6 -3.31 -10.08 19.20
N VAL A 7 -4.09 -9.03 18.98
CA VAL A 7 -3.83 -7.69 19.50
C VAL A 7 -4.96 -7.30 20.45
N THR A 8 -4.62 -6.96 21.69
CA THR A 8 -5.58 -6.46 22.69
C THR A 8 -5.27 -5.03 23.06
N THR A 9 -6.28 -4.16 23.04
CA THR A 9 -6.16 -2.78 23.49
C THR A 9 -7.31 -2.42 24.42
N ARG A 10 -7.04 -1.57 25.41
CA ARG A 10 -8.07 -1.08 26.34
C ARG A 10 -8.75 0.13 25.73
N ILE A 11 -10.07 0.08 25.64
CA ILE A 11 -10.90 1.21 25.22
C ILE A 11 -11.85 1.61 26.35
N LYS A 12 -12.36 2.84 26.30
CA LYS A 12 -13.41 3.27 27.23
C LYS A 12 -14.66 2.43 27.05
N LYS A 13 -15.30 2.05 28.17
CA LYS A 13 -16.52 1.24 28.18
C LYS A 13 -17.65 1.88 27.36
N GLU A 14 -17.84 3.19 27.50
CA GLU A 14 -18.85 3.96 26.76
C GLU A 14 -18.74 3.82 25.23
N ILE A 15 -17.52 3.74 24.70
CA ILE A 15 -17.27 3.58 23.26
C ILE A 15 -17.64 2.18 22.80
N LYS A 16 -17.22 1.16 23.55
CA LYS A 16 -17.55 -0.23 23.24
C LYS A 16 -19.06 -0.43 23.20
N GLU A 17 -19.76 0.06 24.22
CA GLU A 17 -21.22 -0.07 24.34
C GLU A 17 -21.96 0.69 23.23
N ALA A 18 -21.50 1.88 22.85
CA ALA A 18 -22.11 2.63 21.75
C ALA A 18 -21.98 1.88 20.42
N LEU A 19 -20.80 1.31 20.14
CA LEU A 19 -20.55 0.53 18.92
C LEU A 19 -21.38 -0.77 18.90
N GLU A 20 -21.45 -1.49 20.02
CA GLU A 20 -22.24 -2.72 20.13
C GLU A 20 -23.74 -2.44 19.95
N LYS A 21 -24.27 -1.36 20.55
CA LYS A 21 -25.67 -0.94 20.37
C LYS A 21 -25.99 -0.57 18.91
N ALA A 22 -25.02 -0.05 18.18
CA ALA A 22 -25.14 0.25 16.75
C ALA A 22 -24.99 -1.00 15.86
N GLY A 23 -24.78 -2.19 16.42
CA GLY A 23 -24.60 -3.43 15.66
C GLY A 23 -23.25 -3.53 14.95
N VAL A 24 -22.25 -2.77 15.38
CA VAL A 24 -20.95 -2.71 14.73
C VAL A 24 -20.11 -3.94 15.06
N ASN A 25 -19.60 -4.61 14.02
CA ASN A 25 -18.60 -5.67 14.17
C ASN A 25 -17.20 -5.05 14.43
N ILE A 26 -16.92 -4.74 15.69
CA ILE A 26 -15.66 -4.09 16.12
C ILE A 26 -14.42 -4.87 15.64
N PRO A 27 -14.32 -6.21 15.80
CA PRO A 27 -13.16 -6.96 15.32
C PRO A 27 -12.93 -6.83 13.81
N SER A 28 -14.00 -6.83 13.01
CA SER A 28 -13.88 -6.70 11.55
C SER A 28 -13.32 -5.33 11.16
N ILE A 29 -13.83 -4.27 11.76
CA ILE A 29 -13.37 -2.90 11.48
C ILE A 29 -11.91 -2.72 11.89
N ILE A 30 -11.54 -3.18 13.10
CA ILE A 30 -10.16 -3.07 13.57
C ILE A 30 -9.21 -3.83 12.62
N ARG A 31 -9.57 -5.05 12.21
CA ARG A 31 -8.76 -5.85 11.30
C ARG A 31 -8.55 -5.13 9.97
N GLN A 32 -9.64 -4.71 9.32
CA GLN A 32 -9.57 -4.01 8.05
C GLN A 32 -8.74 -2.74 8.15
N HIS A 33 -8.91 -1.97 9.23
CA HIS A 33 -8.15 -0.74 9.44
C HIS A 33 -6.65 -1.00 9.62
N LEU A 34 -6.28 -2.04 10.36
CA LEU A 34 -4.88 -2.43 10.55
C LEU A 34 -4.25 -2.95 9.25
N GLU A 35 -4.99 -3.73 8.46
CA GLU A 35 -4.53 -4.23 7.15
C GLU A 35 -4.31 -3.07 6.17
N GLU A 36 -5.26 -2.14 6.09
CA GLU A 36 -5.14 -0.96 5.23
C GLU A 36 -3.98 -0.05 5.67
N LEU A 37 -3.79 0.13 6.98
CA LEU A 37 -2.67 0.90 7.51
C LEU A 37 -1.32 0.25 7.18
N ALA A 38 -1.21 -1.07 7.38
CA ALA A 38 0.00 -1.81 7.05
C ALA A 38 0.33 -1.70 5.56
N TRP A 39 -0.67 -1.86 4.69
CA TRP A 39 -0.52 -1.69 3.24
C TRP A 39 -0.01 -0.29 2.87
N LYS A 40 -0.60 0.77 3.43
CA LYS A 40 -0.18 2.16 3.17
C LYS A 40 1.26 2.41 3.59
N LEU A 41 1.68 1.87 4.73
CA LEU A 41 3.05 2.00 5.22
C LEU A 41 4.05 1.27 4.31
N GLN A 42 3.74 0.05 3.90
CA GLN A 42 4.55 -0.72 2.95
C GLN A 42 4.67 0.00 1.61
N LEU A 43 3.55 0.47 1.05
CA LEU A 43 3.55 1.20 -0.22
C LEU A 43 4.44 2.46 -0.14
N LYS A 44 4.35 3.20 0.96
CA LYS A 44 5.19 4.38 1.19
C LYS A 44 6.67 4.02 1.23
N GLU A 45 7.04 2.95 1.94
CA GLU A 45 8.42 2.50 2.03
C GLU A 45 8.98 2.06 0.67
N GLU A 46 8.22 1.26 -0.08
CA GLU A 46 8.63 0.78 -1.41
C GLU A 46 8.73 1.93 -2.43
N THR A 47 7.80 2.89 -2.39
CA THR A 47 7.86 4.07 -3.25
C THR A 47 9.12 4.90 -2.98
N GLU A 48 9.50 5.07 -1.71
CA GLU A 48 10.73 5.79 -1.36
C GLU A 48 12.00 5.02 -1.77
N LYS A 49 12.00 3.69 -1.69
CA LYS A 49 13.11 2.87 -2.21
C LYS A 49 13.29 3.08 -3.71
N ILE A 50 12.18 3.03 -4.48
CA ILE A 50 12.20 3.28 -5.92
C ILE A 50 12.68 4.70 -6.23
N ARG A 51 12.16 5.70 -5.51
CA ARG A 51 12.56 7.10 -5.67
C ARG A 51 14.07 7.29 -5.50
N LYS A 52 14.65 6.74 -4.43
CA LYS A 52 16.10 6.79 -4.18
C LYS A 52 16.93 6.07 -5.24
N LEU A 53 16.40 4.96 -5.78
CA LEU A 53 17.07 4.26 -6.87
C LEU A 53 17.09 5.12 -8.15
N LEU A 54 15.97 5.77 -8.45
CA LEU A 54 15.82 6.66 -9.61
C LEU A 54 16.69 7.92 -9.53
N GLU A 55 17.03 8.42 -8.34
CA GLU A 55 17.97 9.56 -8.18
C GLU A 55 19.34 9.31 -8.85
N ARG A 56 19.73 8.04 -8.99
CA ARG A 56 21.00 7.64 -9.61
C ARG A 56 20.87 7.28 -11.09
N VAL A 57 19.66 7.30 -11.63
CA VAL A 57 19.37 6.89 -13.01
C VAL A 57 19.21 8.14 -13.88
N LYS A 58 20.01 8.25 -14.95
CA LYS A 58 19.83 9.29 -15.96
C LYS A 58 18.50 9.03 -16.70
N PRO A 59 17.58 10.01 -16.77
CA PRO A 59 16.37 9.85 -17.56
C PRO A 59 16.69 9.62 -19.04
N SER A 60 15.84 8.84 -19.70
CA SER A 60 15.89 8.68 -21.15
C SER A 60 15.66 10.01 -21.85
N GLU A 61 16.25 10.17 -23.04
CA GLU A 61 16.01 11.36 -23.84
C GLU A 61 14.54 11.45 -24.31
N PRO A 62 13.99 12.66 -24.50
CA PRO A 62 12.66 12.83 -25.05
C PRO A 62 12.51 12.10 -26.39
N GLY A 63 11.43 11.34 -26.55
CA GLY A 63 11.17 10.58 -27.76
C GLY A 63 11.97 9.27 -27.89
N PHE A 64 12.83 8.92 -26.93
CA PHE A 64 13.59 7.67 -26.94
C PHE A 64 12.69 6.45 -27.16
N ALA A 65 11.59 6.33 -26.40
CA ALA A 65 10.67 5.21 -26.54
C ALA A 65 10.02 5.12 -27.93
N ALA A 66 9.57 6.25 -28.49
CA ALA A 66 8.97 6.28 -29.82
C ALA A 66 9.97 5.93 -30.92
N LYS A 67 11.23 6.37 -30.76
CA LYS A 67 12.33 6.03 -31.66
C LYS A 67 12.64 4.53 -31.62
N SER A 68 12.79 3.96 -30.42
CA SER A 68 13.08 2.52 -30.25
C SER A 68 11.99 1.63 -30.84
N VAL A 69 10.70 1.96 -30.65
CA VAL A 69 9.58 1.19 -31.23
C VAL A 69 9.56 1.28 -32.75
N ARG A 70 9.88 2.45 -33.32
CA ARG A 70 9.95 2.63 -34.77
C ARG A 70 11.12 1.85 -35.38
N GLU A 71 12.29 1.93 -34.75
CA GLU A 71 13.49 1.19 -35.17
C GLU A 71 13.24 -0.32 -35.17
N ASP A 72 12.61 -0.86 -34.12
CA ASP A 72 12.28 -2.29 -34.01
C ASP A 72 11.27 -2.74 -35.08
N ARG A 73 10.27 -1.91 -35.39
CA ARG A 73 9.27 -2.21 -36.42
C ARG A 73 9.84 -2.14 -37.84
N GLU A 74 10.73 -1.20 -38.12
CA GLU A 74 11.29 -0.95 -39.46
C GLU A 74 12.49 -1.86 -39.78
N SER A 75 13.00 -2.61 -38.79
CA SER A 75 14.09 -3.58 -38.97
C SER A 75 13.61 -5.01 -39.30
N HIS A 76 12.29 -5.19 -39.49
CA HIS A 76 11.63 -6.40 -39.98
C HIS A 76 11.01 -6.19 -41.36
#